data_AF-A0A929BGM6-F1
#
_entry.id   AF-A0A929BGM6-F1
#
_cell.length_a   1.000
_cell.length_b   1.000
_cell.length_c   1.000
_cell.angle_alpha   90.00
_cell.angle_beta   90.00
_cell.angle_gamma   90.00
#
_symmetry.space_group_name_H-M   'P 1'
#
loop_
_entity.id
_entity.type
_entity.pdbx_description
1 polymer ?
#
loop_
_entity_poly.entity_id
_entity_poly.type
_entity_poly.pdbx_seq_one_letter_code
_entity_poly.pdbx_strand_id
1 'polypeptide(L)' 'MALEVSVREGETQDSLLRRFQRMVQMDGVLREMKAHRYFLCKREAARLKAKKNAKRGRLRK' A
#
# COMPACT_ATOMS: atom_id res chain seq x y z
N MET A 1 -8.49 5.08 -10.49
CA MET A 1 -9.37 6.00 -9.75
C MET A 1 -8.47 7.03 -9.09
N ALA A 2 -8.76 8.32 -9.23
CA ALA A 2 -7.90 9.37 -8.68
C ALA A 2 -7.97 9.35 -7.15
N LEU A 3 -6.81 9.19 -6.51
CA LEU A 3 -6.64 9.40 -5.08
C LEU A 3 -6.61 10.91 -4.83
N GLU A 4 -7.70 11.46 -4.33
CA GLU A 4 -7.79 12.88 -3.98
C GLU A 4 -8.03 13.04 -2.48
N VAL A 5 -7.20 13.88 -1.84
CA VAL A 5 -7.37 14.28 -0.45
C VAL A 5 -7.45 15.80 -0.39
N SER A 6 -8.66 16.31 -0.19
CA SER A 6 -8.89 17.72 0.06
C SER A 6 -8.84 18.04 1.56
N VAL A 7 -8.43 19.28 1.86
CA VAL A 7 -8.41 19.81 3.23
C VAL A 7 -9.84 20.02 3.71
N ARG A 8 -10.14 19.61 4.95
CA ARG A 8 -11.45 19.81 5.58
C ARG A 8 -11.41 21.04 6.47
N GLU A 9 -12.55 21.71 6.62
CA GLU A 9 -12.68 22.83 7.55
C GLU A 9 -12.41 22.39 8.99
N GLY A 10 -11.61 23.19 9.71
CA GLY A 10 -11.22 22.91 11.10
C GLY A 10 -10.24 21.75 11.28
N GLU A 11 -9.71 21.16 10.20
CA GLU A 11 -8.75 20.07 10.30
C GLU A 11 -7.33 20.57 10.57
N THR A 12 -6.62 19.88 11.48
CA THR A 12 -5.19 20.12 11.70
C THR A 12 -4.36 19.51 10.57
N GLN A 13 -3.19 20.09 10.28
CA GLN A 13 -2.26 19.58 9.26
C GLN A 13 -1.90 18.10 9.47
N ASP A 14 -1.72 17.69 10.73
CA ASP A 14 -1.39 16.32 11.11
C ASP A 14 -2.50 15.32 10.75
N SER A 15 -3.77 15.71 10.94
CA SER A 15 -4.92 14.88 10.56
C SER A 15 -4.99 14.68 9.05
N LEU A 16 -4.77 15.76 8.28
CA LEU A 16 -4.72 15.71 6.82
C LEU A 16 -3.65 14.72 6.33
N LEU A 17 -2.43 14.80 6.87
CA LEU A 17 -1.33 13.90 6.53
C LEU A 17 -1.65 12.43 6.85
N ARG A 18 -2.30 12.16 7.99
CA ARG A 18 -2.72 10.81 8.36
C ARG A 18 -3.77 10.25 7.40
N ARG A 19 -4.73 11.07 6.96
CA ARG A 19 -5.73 10.66 5.95
C ARG A 19 -5.05 10.35 4.63
N PHE A 20 -4.16 11.22 4.16
CA PHE A 20 -3.37 11.00 2.96
C PHE A 20 -2.56 9.71 3.04
N GLN A 21 -1.79 9.52 4.12
CA GLN A 21 -0.98 8.33 4.32
C GLN A 21 -1.84 7.06 4.34
N ARG A 22 -2.98 7.07 5.04
CA ARG A 22 -3.90 5.92 5.07
C ARG A 22 -4.43 5.62 3.68
N MET A 23 -4.82 6.63 2.92
CA MET A 23 -5.35 6.46 1.57
C MET A 23 -4.30 5.85 0.62
N VAL A 24 -3.07 6.37 0.64
CA VAL A 24 -1.92 5.83 -0.12
C VAL A 24 -1.59 4.39 0.28
N GLN A 25 -1.69 4.07 1.58
CA GLN A 25 -1.47 2.70 2.08
C GLN A 25 -2.58 1.73 1.68
N MET A 26 -3.83 2.18 1.69
CA MET A 26 -5.00 1.36 1.30
C MET A 26 -4.99 1.06 -0.19
N ASP A 27 -4.73 2.05 -1.02
CA ASP A 27 -4.60 1.89 -2.47
C ASP A 27 -3.38 1.03 -2.82
N GLY A 28 -2.27 1.25 -2.12
CA GLY A 28 -1.07 0.43 -2.29
C GLY A 28 -0.21 0.81 -3.50
N VAL A 29 -0.44 1.97 -4.14
CA VAL A 29 0.36 2.51 -5.25
C VAL A 29 1.87 2.35 -5.05
N LEU A 30 2.39 2.67 -3.86
CA LEU A 30 3.84 2.55 -3.58
C LEU A 30 4.33 1.10 -3.62
N ARG A 31 3.49 0.16 -3.17
CA ARG A 31 3.81 -1.27 -3.17
C ARG A 31 3.77 -1.83 -4.60
N GLU A 32 2.82 -1.36 -5.41
CA GLU A 32 2.69 -1.74 -6.81
C GLU A 32 3.88 -1.22 -7.62
N MET A 33 4.18 0.08 -7.53
CA MET A 33 5.35 0.68 -8.19
C MET A 33 6.66 -0.04 -7.83
N LYS A 34 6.83 -0.41 -6.55
CA LYS A 34 8.00 -1.19 -6.12
C LYS A 34 8.02 -2.61 -6.69
N ALA A 35 6.85 -3.23 -6.90
CA ALA A 35 6.75 -4.56 -7.51
C ALA A 35 7.03 -4.54 -9.02
N HIS A 36 6.74 -3.42 -9.70
CA HIS A 36 6.99 -3.23 -11.13
C HIS A 36 8.32 -2.56 -11.46
N ARG A 37 9.14 -2.20 -10.47
CA ARG A 37 10.45 -1.55 -10.67
C ARG A 37 11.41 -2.38 -11.54
N TYR A 38 11.27 -3.69 -11.54
CA TYR A 38 12.10 -4.61 -12.32
C TYR A 38 11.26 -5.78 -12.82
N PHE A 39 11.74 -6.43 -13.89
CA PHE A 39 11.11 -7.65 -14.39
C PHE A 39 11.23 -8.78 -13.36
N LEU A 40 10.13 -9.49 -13.15
CA LEU A 40 10.07 -10.62 -12.22
C LEU A 40 9.47 -11.82 -12.95
N CYS A 41 10.17 -12.95 -12.95
CA CYS A 41 9.68 -14.17 -13.58
C CYS A 41 8.44 -14.70 -12.84
N LYS A 42 7.57 -15.43 -13.56
CA LYS A 42 6.33 -16.02 -12.99
C LYS A 42 6.60 -16.85 -11.72
N ARG A 43 7.67 -17.65 -11.72
CA ARG A 43 8.08 -18.48 -10.57
C ARG A 43 8.45 -17.63 -9.35
N GLU A 44 9.18 -16.54 -9.55
CA GLU A 44 9.60 -15.64 -8.47
C GLU A 44 8.42 -14.84 -7.91
N ALA A 45 7.53 -14.38 -8.79
CA ALA A 45 6.28 -13.75 -8.41
C ALA A 45 5.44 -14.66 -7.50
N ALA A 46 5.32 -15.95 -7.86
CA ALA A 46 4.61 -16.94 -7.06
C ALA A 46 5.26 -17.15 -5.67
N ARG A 47 6.59 -17.28 -5.60
CA ARG A 47 7.33 -17.40 -4.33
C ARG A 47 7.13 -16.16 -3.43
N LEU A 48 7.20 -14.97 -4.01
CA LEU A 48 7.01 -13.72 -3.28
C LEU A 48 5.58 -13.58 -2.77
N LYS A 49 4.58 -13.97 -3.56
CA LYS A 49 3.16 -14.00 -3.16
C LYS A 49 2.93 -14.97 -2.00
N ALA A 50 3.46 -16.19 -2.07
CA ALA A 50 3.36 -17.19 -1.01
C ALA A 50 3.99 -16.68 0.30
N LYS A 51 5.20 -16.11 0.23
CA LYS A 51 5.90 -15.52 1.40
C LYS A 51 5.09 -14.37 2.02
N LYS A 52 4.54 -13.46 1.20
CA LYS A 52 3.70 -12.35 1.68
C LYS A 52 2.42 -12.85 2.35
N ASN A 53 1.77 -13.87 1.78
CA ASN A 53 0.57 -14.48 2.37
C ASN A 53 0.87 -15.16 3.71
N ALA A 54 1.94 -15.95 3.79
CA ALA A 54 2.37 -16.58 5.03
C ALA A 54 2.67 -15.54 6.12
N LYS A 55 3.36 -14.45 5.78
CA LYS A 55 3.60 -13.34 6.71
C LYS A 55 2.29 -12.72 7.22
N ARG A 56 1.33 -12.47 6.34
CA ARG A 56 0.01 -11.93 6.72
C ARG A 56 -0.76 -12.89 7.62
N GLY A 57 -0.71 -14.20 7.34
CA GLY A 57 -1.34 -15.21 8.17
C GLY A 57 -0.77 -15.26 9.60
N ARG A 58 0.54 -15.04 9.76
CA ARG A 58 1.20 -14.97 11.08
C ARG A 58 0.81 -13.74 11.90
N LEU A 59 0.51 -12.61 11.25
CA LEU A 59 0.14 -11.36 11.93
C LEU A 59 -1.34 -11.31 12.33
N ARG A 60 -2.19 -12.14 11.71
CA ARG A 60 -3.63 -12.21 12.00
C ARG A 60 -3.99 -13.27 13.05
N LYS A 61 -3.04 -14.14 13.40
CA LYS A 61 -3.13 -15.03 14.56
C LYS A 61 -2.64 -14.28 15.78
#